data_AF-A0A950UDT5-F1
#
_entry.id   AF-A0A950UDT5-F1
#
_cell.length_a   1.000
_cell.length_b   1.000
_cell.length_c   1.000
_cell.angle_alpha   90.00
_cell.angle_beta   90.00
_cell.angle_gamma   90.00
#
_symmetry.space_group_name_H-M   'P 1'
#
loop_
_entity.id
_entity.type
_entity.pdbx_description
1 polymer ?
#
loop_
_entity_poly.entity_id
_entity_poly.type
_entity_poly.pdbx_seq_one_letter_code
_entity_poly.pdbx_strand_id
1 'polypeptide(L)'
;MPVTVLYPEARQQPDDLERGIFGRDVRLVKRDTGALSELSDADCAEADGLMIMGFGVTGVDLERFPRLRAIVRMGVGYDKLDRPAAAARNILICNVPDYGTTEVADHAIALALTLRRGILLHHELQRKDPPAPFRSFQNPMIERLGTQTFGIVGLGR
;
A
#
# COMPACT_ATOMS: atom_id res chain seq x y z
N MET A 1 21.70 23.37 4.06
CA MET A 1 20.44 23.15 4.81
C MET A 1 20.23 21.65 4.94
N PRO A 2 19.68 21.14 6.07
CA PRO A 2 19.37 19.72 6.21
C PRO A 2 18.35 19.28 5.16
N VAL A 3 18.47 18.05 4.68
CA VAL A 3 17.54 17.46 3.71
C VAL A 3 16.19 17.28 4.39
N THR A 4 15.10 17.69 3.76
CA THR A 4 13.75 17.53 4.30
C THR A 4 13.04 16.37 3.62
N VAL A 5 12.60 15.38 4.41
CA VAL A 5 11.79 14.26 3.93
C VAL A 5 10.38 14.38 4.51
N LEU A 6 9.39 14.46 3.62
CA LEU A 6 7.98 14.60 3.96
C LEU A 6 7.25 13.25 3.87
N TYR A 7 6.51 12.92 4.92
CA TYR A 7 5.57 11.81 5.00
C TYR A 7 4.15 12.40 5.11
N PRO A 8 3.36 12.43 4.03
CA PRO A 8 2.00 12.97 4.06
C PRO A 8 0.97 11.98 4.63
N GLU A 9 1.33 10.70 4.69
CA GLU A 9 0.48 9.59 5.14
C GLU A 9 1.01 8.97 6.44
N ALA A 10 1.53 9.80 7.35
CA ALA A 10 2.14 9.36 8.60
C ALA A 10 1.08 8.95 9.64
N ARG A 11 0.28 7.94 9.31
CA ARG A 11 -0.59 7.25 10.27
C ARG A 11 0.29 6.76 11.41
N GLN A 12 -0.13 7.03 12.65
CA GLN A 12 0.65 6.85 13.88
C GLN A 12 1.56 5.61 13.85
N GLN A 13 2.83 5.81 13.50
CA GLN A 13 3.91 4.83 13.59
C GLN A 13 5.15 5.51 14.19
N PRO A 14 5.88 4.83 15.08
CA PRO A 14 7.17 5.33 15.56
C PRO A 14 8.11 5.59 14.37
N ASP A 15 8.90 6.67 14.42
CA ASP A 15 9.97 6.93 13.43
C ASP A 15 11.38 6.62 13.94
N ASP A 16 11.50 5.83 15.00
CA ASP A 16 12.80 5.52 15.59
C ASP A 16 13.74 4.87 14.57
N LEU A 17 13.20 4.02 13.70
CA LEU A 17 13.95 3.36 12.64
C LEU A 17 14.43 4.37 11.59
N GLU A 18 13.52 5.18 11.04
CA GLU A 18 13.83 6.19 10.03
C GLU A 18 14.81 7.22 10.57
N ARG A 19 14.61 7.71 11.80
CA ARG A 19 15.54 8.63 12.47
C ARG A 19 16.90 7.99 12.70
N GLY A 20 16.94 6.70 13.05
CA GLY A 20 18.17 5.94 13.21
C GLY A 20 18.94 5.79 11.90
N ILE A 21 18.24 5.52 10.80
CA ILE A 21 18.84 5.35 9.46
C ILE A 21 19.28 6.69 8.86
N PHE A 22 18.43 7.70 8.89
CA PHE A 22 18.72 9.00 8.27
C PHE A 22 19.74 9.82 9.06
N GLY A 23 19.77 9.66 10.38
CA GLY A 23 20.62 10.45 11.27
C GLY A 23 20.15 11.90 11.42
N ARG A 24 21.05 12.78 11.87
CA ARG A 24 20.74 14.16 12.28
C ARG A 24 20.67 15.17 11.13
N ASP A 25 21.18 14.81 9.96
CA ASP A 25 21.28 15.71 8.81
C ASP A 25 19.98 15.77 7.98
N VAL A 26 19.00 14.95 8.35
CA VAL A 26 17.69 14.87 7.70
C VAL A 26 16.60 15.33 8.67
N ARG A 27 15.78 16.26 8.22
CA ARG A 27 14.56 16.68 8.92
C ARG A 27 13.39 15.86 8.40
N LEU A 28 12.79 15.06 9.29
CA LEU A 28 11.55 14.34 9.01
C LEU A 28 10.35 15.22 9.31
N VAL A 29 9.49 15.43 8.31
CA VAL A 29 8.22 16.12 8.45
C VAL A 29 7.12 15.09 8.26
N LYS A 30 6.30 14.89 9.30
CA LYS A 30 5.17 13.96 9.28
C LYS A 30 3.86 14.74 9.29
N ARG A 31 2.95 14.36 8.40
CA ARG A 31 1.56 14.83 8.32
C ARG A 31 0.67 13.61 8.19
N ASP A 32 -0.56 13.72 8.68
CA ASP A 32 -1.60 12.69 8.51
C ASP A 32 -2.76 13.35 7.77
N THR A 33 -2.56 13.56 6.46
CA THR A 33 -3.59 14.14 5.60
C THR A 33 -4.42 13.05 4.94
N GLY A 34 -5.60 13.41 4.42
CA GLY A 34 -6.42 12.53 3.58
C GLY A 34 -6.00 12.54 2.11
N ALA A 35 -5.32 13.60 1.66
CA ALA A 35 -4.81 13.76 0.31
C ALA A 35 -3.57 14.67 0.25
N LEU A 36 -2.84 14.66 -0.87
CA LEU A 36 -1.71 15.58 -1.09
C LEU A 36 -2.14 17.05 -1.20
N SER A 37 -3.33 17.32 -1.73
CA SER A 37 -3.89 18.67 -1.85
C SER A 37 -4.06 19.38 -0.51
N GLU A 38 -4.18 18.62 0.59
CA GLU A 38 -4.32 19.15 1.95
C GLU A 38 -2.99 19.55 2.61
N LEU A 39 -1.85 19.19 2.01
CA LEU A 39 -0.55 19.63 2.48
C LEU A 39 -0.44 21.16 2.40
N SER A 40 0.29 21.76 3.34
CA SER A 40 0.59 23.18 3.26
C SER A 40 1.59 23.47 2.13
N ASP A 41 1.50 24.64 1.52
CA ASP A 41 2.46 25.03 0.48
C ASP A 41 3.89 25.14 1.03
N ALA A 42 4.05 25.47 2.32
CA ALA A 42 5.35 25.44 2.99
C ALA A 42 5.95 24.03 3.05
N ASP A 43 5.15 23.02 3.45
CA ASP A 43 5.62 21.62 3.48
C ASP A 43 6.03 21.15 2.08
N CYS A 44 5.24 21.49 1.06
CA CYS A 44 5.55 21.13 -0.32
C CYS A 44 6.79 21.87 -0.85
N ALA A 45 6.93 23.16 -0.55
CA ALA A 45 8.05 23.99 -0.97
C ALA A 45 9.39 23.57 -0.36
N GLU A 46 9.37 23.07 0.88
CA GLU A 46 10.58 22.68 1.61
C GLU A 46 11.03 21.23 1.39
N ALA A 47 10.15 20.35 0.89
CA ALA A 47 10.44 18.94 0.75
C ALA A 47 11.49 18.66 -0.34
N ASP A 48 12.58 17.99 0.03
CA ASP A 48 13.59 17.48 -0.88
C ASP A 48 13.31 15.99 -1.25
N GLY A 49 12.63 15.27 -0.36
CA GLY A 49 12.15 13.89 -0.57
C GLY A 49 10.72 13.68 -0.09
N LEU A 50 9.99 12.78 -0.75
CA LEU A 50 8.59 12.49 -0.46
C LEU A 50 8.38 10.98 -0.28
N MET A 51 7.79 10.57 0.84
CA MET A 51 7.54 9.17 1.19
C MET A 51 6.04 8.87 1.04
N ILE A 52 5.65 8.12 0.02
CA ILE A 52 4.24 7.89 -0.35
C ILE A 52 3.84 6.44 -0.08
N MET A 53 2.68 6.20 0.53
CA MET A 53 2.18 4.86 0.86
C MET A 53 0.92 4.46 0.10
N GLY A 54 -0.03 5.35 -0.09
CA GLY A 54 -1.34 5.07 -0.70
C GLY A 54 -1.75 6.12 -1.74
N PHE A 55 -1.24 7.34 -1.59
CA PHE A 55 -1.56 8.46 -2.47
C PHE A 55 -1.02 8.27 -3.88
N GLY A 56 -1.74 8.84 -4.84
CA GLY A 56 -1.20 9.11 -6.17
C GLY A 56 -0.43 10.41 -6.16
N VAL A 57 0.49 10.57 -7.11
CA VAL A 57 1.24 11.80 -7.33
C VAL A 57 1.14 12.13 -8.81
N THR A 58 0.34 13.13 -9.14
CA THR A 58 0.13 13.59 -10.53
C THR A 58 1.14 14.65 -10.92
N GLY A 59 1.28 14.95 -12.21
CA GLY A 59 2.08 16.08 -12.68
C GLY A 59 1.70 17.42 -12.02
N VAL A 60 0.40 17.67 -11.80
CA VAL A 60 -0.11 18.87 -11.12
C VAL A 60 0.35 18.92 -9.66
N ASP A 61 0.30 17.78 -8.95
CA ASP A 61 0.79 17.72 -7.57
C ASP A 61 2.27 18.10 -7.50
N LEU A 62 3.09 17.60 -8.44
CA LEU A 62 4.51 17.86 -8.47
C LEU A 62 4.80 19.37 -8.54
N GLU A 63 3.99 20.19 -9.21
CA GLU A 63 4.21 21.65 -9.34
C GLU A 63 4.37 22.35 -7.99
N ARG A 64 3.73 21.82 -6.95
CA ARG A 64 3.80 22.33 -5.58
C ARG A 64 5.15 22.05 -4.90
N PHE A 65 5.97 21.18 -5.48
CA PHE A 65 7.23 20.69 -4.92
C PHE A 65 8.46 21.16 -5.73
N PRO A 66 8.84 22.45 -5.64
CA PRO A 66 9.93 23.02 -6.44
C PRO A 66 11.32 22.42 -6.15
N ARG A 67 11.52 21.84 -4.96
CA ARG A 67 12.81 21.30 -4.49
C ARG A 67 12.91 19.77 -4.51
N LEU A 68 11.82 19.09 -4.87
CA LEU A 68 11.74 17.64 -4.74
C LEU A 68 12.71 16.96 -5.69
N ARG A 69 13.46 15.99 -5.16
CA ARG A 69 14.48 15.23 -5.89
C ARG A 69 14.18 13.73 -5.93
N ALA A 70 13.43 13.23 -4.95
CA ALA A 70 13.09 11.82 -4.87
C ALA A 70 11.69 11.58 -4.29
N ILE A 71 10.99 10.61 -4.85
CA ILE A 71 9.75 10.04 -4.32
C ILE A 71 10.02 8.57 -4.02
N VAL A 72 9.78 8.15 -2.79
CA VAL A 72 9.85 6.74 -2.40
C VAL A 72 8.44 6.25 -2.14
N ARG A 73 8.00 5.32 -2.97
CA ARG A 73 6.80 4.53 -2.75
C ARG A 73 7.11 3.47 -1.71
N MET A 74 6.53 3.63 -0.52
CA MET A 74 6.54 2.64 0.58
C MET A 74 5.58 1.48 0.25
N GLY A 75 5.89 0.79 -0.85
CA GLY A 75 5.10 -0.29 -1.42
C GLY A 75 5.63 -0.73 -2.78
N VAL A 76 5.04 -1.79 -3.34
CA VAL A 76 5.48 -2.37 -4.63
C VAL A 76 4.92 -1.59 -5.82
N GLY A 77 3.59 -1.44 -5.91
CA GLY A 77 2.92 -0.80 -7.04
C GLY A 77 3.16 0.71 -7.08
N TYR A 78 3.55 1.22 -8.24
CA TYR A 78 3.88 2.63 -8.51
C TYR A 78 3.09 3.20 -9.71
N ASP A 79 2.01 2.53 -10.11
CA ASP A 79 1.12 2.92 -11.21
C ASP A 79 0.45 4.28 -10.99
N LYS A 80 0.22 4.67 -9.72
CA LYS A 80 -0.37 5.96 -9.34
C LYS A 80 0.60 7.16 -9.38
N LEU A 81 1.87 6.92 -9.73
CA LEU A 81 2.88 7.98 -9.82
C LEU A 81 3.06 8.39 -11.28
N ASP A 82 2.97 9.68 -11.55
CA ASP A 82 3.21 10.25 -12.88
C ASP A 82 4.71 10.25 -13.20
N ARG A 83 5.19 9.08 -13.66
CA ARG A 83 6.59 8.83 -13.98
C ARG A 83 7.11 9.75 -15.10
N PRO A 84 6.37 10.00 -16.19
CA PRO A 84 6.81 10.98 -17.20
C PRO A 84 6.99 12.40 -16.62
N ALA A 85 6.04 12.90 -15.82
CA ALA A 85 6.17 14.22 -15.23
C ALA A 85 7.32 14.32 -14.21
N ALA A 86 7.52 13.27 -13.40
CA ALA A 86 8.65 13.19 -12.49
C ALA A 86 9.99 13.17 -13.25
N ALA A 87 10.10 12.35 -14.30
CA ALA A 87 11.30 12.25 -15.13
C ALA A 87 11.64 13.58 -15.84
N ALA A 88 10.64 14.29 -16.38
CA ALA A 88 10.81 15.61 -17.00
C ALA A 88 11.41 16.65 -16.04
N ARG A 89 11.30 16.41 -14.73
CA ARG A 89 11.81 17.27 -13.65
C ARG A 89 13.03 16.70 -12.94
N ASN A 90 13.59 15.61 -13.44
CA ASN A 90 14.71 14.88 -12.81
C ASN A 90 14.41 14.41 -11.37
N ILE A 91 13.16 14.05 -11.10
CA ILE A 91 12.73 13.48 -9.81
C ILE A 91 12.85 11.96 -9.89
N LEU A 92 13.68 11.38 -9.03
CA LEU A 92 13.84 9.93 -8.92
C LEU A 92 12.59 9.32 -8.28
N ILE A 93 12.09 8.21 -8.84
CA ILE A 93 11.04 7.40 -8.21
C ILE A 93 11.63 6.05 -7.82
N CYS A 94 11.50 5.70 -6.54
CA CYS A 94 11.85 4.39 -6.00
C CYS A 94 10.60 3.70 -5.44
N ASN A 95 10.58 2.38 -5.46
CA ASN A 95 9.59 1.56 -4.78
C ASN A 95 10.29 0.52 -3.89
N VAL A 96 9.53 -0.19 -3.06
CA VAL A 96 10.05 -1.29 -2.23
C VAL A 96 9.49 -2.61 -2.79
N PRO A 97 10.25 -3.33 -3.63
CA PRO A 97 9.70 -4.40 -4.47
C PRO A 97 9.45 -5.73 -3.76
N ASP A 98 9.98 -5.93 -2.56
CA ASP A 98 10.11 -7.23 -1.88
C ASP A 98 9.57 -7.24 -0.43
N TYR A 99 9.02 -6.14 0.07
CA TYR A 99 8.63 -6.03 1.49
C TYR A 99 7.48 -6.94 1.94
N GLY A 100 6.69 -7.49 1.01
CA GLY A 100 5.42 -8.13 1.33
C GLY A 100 4.98 -9.22 0.35
N THR A 101 5.90 -9.78 -0.44
CA THR A 101 5.56 -10.77 -1.48
C THR A 101 4.92 -12.01 -0.87
N THR A 102 5.51 -12.56 0.19
CA THR A 102 5.01 -13.75 0.89
C THR A 102 3.70 -13.48 1.62
N GLU A 103 3.58 -12.32 2.27
CA GLU A 103 2.41 -11.90 3.02
C GLU A 103 1.19 -11.74 2.10
N VAL A 104 1.39 -11.13 0.93
CA VAL A 104 0.34 -10.99 -0.08
C VAL A 104 -0.03 -12.35 -0.68
N ALA A 105 0.94 -13.23 -0.95
CA ALA A 105 0.68 -14.57 -1.45
C ALA A 105 -0.13 -15.42 -0.45
N ASP A 106 0.26 -15.42 0.82
CA ASP A 106 -0.44 -16.10 1.90
C ASP A 106 -1.88 -15.61 2.02
N HIS A 107 -2.07 -14.28 1.97
CA HIS A 107 -3.39 -13.68 2.03
C HIS A 107 -4.25 -14.06 0.81
N ALA A 108 -3.69 -14.06 -0.40
CA ALA A 108 -4.40 -14.45 -1.60
C ALA A 108 -4.85 -15.93 -1.56
N ILE A 109 -3.99 -16.84 -1.10
CA ILE A 109 -4.34 -18.25 -0.90
C ILE A 109 -5.39 -18.40 0.20
N ALA A 110 -5.27 -17.68 1.32
CA ALA A 110 -6.26 -17.71 2.39
C ALA A 110 -7.65 -17.28 1.89
N LEU A 111 -7.74 -16.22 1.07
CA LEU A 111 -8.98 -15.78 0.46
C LEU A 111 -9.53 -16.82 -0.54
N ALA A 112 -8.68 -17.40 -1.39
CA ALA A 112 -9.09 -18.43 -2.34
C ALA A 112 -9.67 -19.67 -1.62
N LEU A 113 -9.01 -20.13 -0.56
CA LEU A 113 -9.50 -21.24 0.28
C LEU A 113 -10.81 -20.87 0.98
N THR A 114 -10.91 -19.65 1.51
CA THR A 114 -12.12 -19.14 2.16
C THR A 114 -13.32 -19.19 1.24
N LEU A 115 -13.17 -18.74 -0.01
CA LEU A 115 -14.23 -18.78 -1.02
C LEU A 115 -14.61 -20.21 -1.38
N ARG A 116 -13.63 -21.07 -1.67
CA ARG A 116 -13.88 -22.44 -2.14
C ARG A 116 -14.38 -23.40 -1.07
N ARG A 117 -14.14 -23.09 0.21
CA ARG A 117 -14.60 -23.88 1.36
C ARG A 117 -15.74 -23.23 2.13
N GLY A 118 -16.18 -22.04 1.74
CA GLY A 118 -17.26 -21.31 2.38
C GLY A 118 -16.98 -20.97 3.85
N ILE A 119 -15.72 -20.73 4.22
CA ILE A 119 -15.31 -20.58 5.64
C ILE A 119 -16.10 -19.44 6.31
N LEU A 120 -16.15 -18.26 5.68
CA LEU A 120 -16.90 -17.12 6.21
C LEU A 120 -18.41 -17.39 6.24
N LEU A 121 -18.94 -18.08 5.22
CA LEU A 121 -20.36 -18.44 5.19
C LEU A 121 -20.73 -19.36 6.37
N HIS A 122 -19.94 -20.40 6.60
CA HIS A 122 -20.14 -21.32 7.71
C HIS A 122 -19.96 -20.60 9.05
N HIS A 123 -18.96 -19.72 9.16
CA HIS A 123 -18.74 -18.89 10.35
C HIS A 123 -19.98 -18.04 10.69
N GLU A 124 -20.51 -17.29 9.71
CA GLU A 124 -21.68 -16.43 9.92
C GLU A 124 -22.94 -17.25 10.26
N LEU A 125 -23.16 -18.38 9.59
CA LEU A 125 -24.33 -19.24 9.86
C LEU A 125 -24.27 -19.89 11.24
N GLN A 126 -23.07 -20.27 11.70
CA GLN A 126 -22.89 -20.88 13.02
C GLN A 126 -23.09 -19.90 14.17
N ARG A 127 -22.92 -18.60 13.92
CA ARG A 127 -23.09 -17.53 14.92
C ARG A 127 -24.54 -17.06 15.08
N LYS A 128 -25.48 -17.55 14.27
CA LYS A 128 -26.91 -17.22 14.38
C LYS A 128 -27.56 -17.93 15.57
N ASP A 129 -28.74 -17.47 15.95
CA ASP A 129 -29.62 -18.11 16.93
C ASP A 129 -30.95 -18.52 16.28
N PRO A 130 -31.28 -19.84 16.21
CA PRO A 130 -30.42 -20.95 16.58
C PRO A 130 -29.24 -21.12 15.59
N PRO A 131 -28.12 -21.73 16.03
CA PRO A 131 -26.99 -22.02 15.16
C PRO A 131 -27.38 -23.00 14.06
N ALA A 132 -26.71 -22.92 12.91
CA ALA A 132 -27.01 -23.79 11.78
C ALA A 132 -26.85 -25.29 12.13
N PRO A 133 -27.79 -26.16 11.70
CA PRO A 133 -27.70 -27.59 11.96
C PRO A 133 -26.64 -28.27 11.07
N PHE A 134 -26.13 -29.42 11.52
CA PHE A 134 -25.20 -30.24 10.72
C PHE A 134 -25.95 -30.90 9.54
N ARG A 135 -25.83 -30.30 8.35
CA ARG A 135 -26.46 -30.79 7.11
C ARG A 135 -25.67 -30.40 5.88
N SER A 136 -25.93 -31.08 4.77
CA SER A 136 -25.41 -30.70 3.46
C SER A 136 -25.89 -29.28 3.10
N PHE A 137 -24.98 -28.49 2.56
CA PHE A 137 -25.24 -27.12 2.12
C PHE A 137 -24.93 -27.02 0.63
N GLN A 138 -25.93 -26.70 -0.18
CA GLN A 138 -25.73 -26.54 -1.63
C GLN A 138 -25.33 -25.09 -1.92
N ASN A 139 -24.09 -24.89 -2.33
CA ASN A 139 -23.58 -23.62 -2.80
C ASN A 139 -22.70 -23.86 -4.03
N PRO A 140 -23.02 -23.25 -5.20
CA PRO A 140 -22.26 -23.47 -6.42
C PRO A 140 -20.80 -22.99 -6.32
N MET A 141 -20.46 -22.17 -5.33
CA MET A 141 -19.08 -21.71 -5.11
C MET A 141 -18.25 -22.64 -4.21
N ILE A 142 -18.90 -23.51 -3.42
CA ILE A 142 -18.23 -24.45 -2.52
C ILE A 142 -18.06 -25.78 -3.23
N GLU A 143 -16.86 -26.05 -3.70
CA GLU A 143 -16.54 -27.35 -4.30
C GLU A 143 -15.12 -27.79 -3.96
N ARG A 144 -14.87 -29.09 -4.14
CA ARG A 144 -13.58 -29.72 -3.86
C ARG A 144 -12.48 -29.10 -4.70
N LEU A 145 -11.46 -28.52 -4.05
CA LEU A 145 -10.31 -27.89 -4.72
C LEU A 145 -9.51 -28.87 -5.59
N GLY A 146 -9.33 -30.12 -5.15
CA GLY A 146 -8.53 -31.12 -5.88
C GLY A 146 -9.08 -31.54 -7.25
N THR A 147 -10.28 -31.06 -7.64
CA THR A 147 -10.86 -31.30 -8.97
C THR A 147 -10.93 -30.03 -9.81
N GLN A 148 -10.31 -28.94 -9.35
CA GLN A 148 -10.35 -27.62 -9.98
C GLN A 148 -9.01 -27.28 -10.61
N THR A 149 -9.03 -26.36 -11.56
CA THR A 149 -7.83 -25.73 -12.10
C THR A 149 -7.59 -24.41 -11.37
N PHE A 150 -6.43 -24.24 -10.75
CA PHE A 150 -6.03 -22.96 -10.16
C PHE A 150 -5.25 -22.15 -11.19
N GLY A 151 -5.88 -21.13 -11.78
CA GLY A 151 -5.27 -20.27 -12.78
C GLY A 151 -4.52 -19.10 -12.15
N ILE A 152 -3.27 -18.89 -12.57
CA ILE A 152 -2.44 -17.76 -12.16
C ILE A 152 -2.26 -16.83 -13.35
N VAL A 153 -2.68 -15.57 -13.20
CA VAL A 153 -2.50 -14.53 -14.22
C VAL A 153 -1.44 -13.55 -13.73
N GLY A 154 -0.26 -13.64 -14.34
CA GLY A 154 0.96 -12.95 -13.90
C GLY A 154 1.87 -13.88 -13.09
N LEU A 155 3.04 -14.19 -13.65
CA LEU A 155 4.09 -15.00 -13.01
C LEU A 155 5.27 -14.11 -12.59
N GLY A 156 4.92 -13.01 -11.94
CA GLY A 156 5.87 -12.09 -11.35
C GLY A 156 6.38 -12.62 -10.00
N ARG A 157 6.72 -11.67 -9.13
CA ARG A 157 6.90 -11.95 -7.70
C ARG A 157 5.52 -12.07 -7.07
#